data_AF-A0A9D8LX13-F1
#
_entry.id   AF-A0A9D8LX13-F1
#
_cell.length_a   1.000
_cell.length_b   1.000
_cell.length_c   1.000
_cell.angle_alpha   90.00
_cell.angle_beta   90.00
_cell.angle_gamma   90.00
#
_symmetry.space_group_name_H-M   'P 1'
#
loop_
_entity.id
_entity.type
_entity.pdbx_description
1 polymer ?
#
loop_
_entity_poly.entity_id
_entity_poly.type
_entity_poly.pdbx_seq_one_letter_code
_entity_poly.pdbx_strand_id
1 'polypeptide(L)'
;SLMPLLNFRLARPEVLVDLNPVSELQYVSRTSSGGNGELRVGAMTRLRHLERSPDLGDRWQLVAEALPQVAHTPIRNRGTFGGGLAHADPAAELCAVSLALDATLVARSQARGLREVPARDFYRGPYATALEPDEVLTEVRLPDQPEGAGWAFSEVARRRGDFALVGVAVLLALGPGGMVGEARLAYASMGPRPLRAYGAERALARQPATEASFRAAAEAALQELEPGDDLQAGRAYRLHVARVLTERALGQALTRARSS
;
A
#
# COMPACT_ATOMS: atom_id res chain seq x y z
N SER A 1 -7.37 -14.98 -1.93
CA SER A 1 -7.82 -14.89 -0.53
C SER A 1 -9.06 -15.73 -0.25
N LEU A 2 -10.21 -15.50 -0.91
CA LEU A 2 -11.45 -16.21 -0.59
C LEU A 2 -11.39 -17.74 -0.79
N MET A 3 -10.90 -18.22 -1.94
CA MET A 3 -10.87 -19.66 -2.23
C MET A 3 -10.14 -20.50 -1.15
N PRO A 4 -8.94 -20.11 -0.67
CA PRO A 4 -8.33 -20.75 0.49
C PRO A 4 -9.21 -20.76 1.76
N LEU A 5 -9.90 -19.66 2.08
CA LEU A 5 -10.78 -19.58 3.26
C LEU A 5 -11.95 -20.56 3.15
N LEU A 6 -12.51 -20.74 1.94
CA LEU A 6 -13.56 -21.74 1.69
C LEU A 6 -13.02 -23.17 1.84
N ASN A 7 -11.85 -23.46 1.26
CA ASN A 7 -11.22 -24.78 1.33
C ASN A 7 -10.91 -25.20 2.77
N PHE A 8 -10.45 -24.27 3.61
CA PHE A 8 -10.22 -24.50 5.03
C PHE A 8 -11.48 -24.31 5.90
N ARG A 9 -12.63 -24.01 5.30
CA ARG A 9 -13.93 -23.77 5.97
C ARG A 9 -13.91 -22.66 7.02
N LEU A 10 -13.00 -21.70 6.85
CA LEU A 10 -12.90 -20.46 7.63
C LEU A 10 -13.95 -19.43 7.21
N ALA A 11 -14.46 -19.53 5.99
CA ALA A 11 -15.63 -18.79 5.50
C ALA A 11 -16.67 -19.77 4.92
N ARG A 12 -17.95 -19.48 5.13
CA ARG A 12 -19.08 -20.33 4.68
C ARG A 12 -20.24 -19.48 4.14
N PRO A 13 -20.03 -18.69 3.07
CA PRO A 13 -21.11 -17.91 2.49
C PRO A 13 -22.16 -18.84 1.86
N GLU A 14 -23.44 -18.49 1.99
CA GLU A 14 -24.54 -19.18 1.29
C GLU A 14 -24.58 -18.84 -0.20
N VAL A 15 -24.10 -17.64 -0.54
CA VAL A 15 -24.12 -17.09 -1.90
C VAL A 15 -22.72 -16.57 -2.26
N LEU A 16 -22.27 -16.91 -3.47
CA LEU A 16 -21.07 -16.36 -4.06
C LEU A 16 -21.43 -15.58 -5.33
N VAL A 17 -21.14 -14.29 -5.33
CA VAL A 17 -21.34 -13.42 -6.51
C VAL A 17 -20.02 -13.28 -7.25
N ASP A 18 -19.96 -13.77 -8.49
CA ASP A 18 -18.76 -13.68 -9.31
C ASP A 18 -18.70 -12.37 -10.11
N LEU A 19 -17.72 -11.52 -9.80
CA LEU A 19 -17.46 -10.25 -10.51
C LEU A 19 -16.51 -10.40 -11.70
N ASN A 20 -15.91 -11.58 -11.94
CA ASN A 20 -14.98 -11.79 -13.06
C ASN A 20 -15.56 -11.41 -14.45
N PRO A 21 -16.87 -11.62 -14.75
CA PRO A 21 -17.46 -11.22 -16.02
C PRO A 21 -17.65 -9.71 -16.21
N VAL A 22 -17.55 -8.91 -15.14
CA VAL A 22 -17.76 -7.45 -15.19
C VAL A 22 -16.48 -6.77 -15.68
N SER A 23 -16.39 -6.54 -16.98
CA SER A 23 -15.19 -6.00 -17.63
C SER A 23 -14.98 -4.52 -17.34
N GLU A 24 -16.04 -3.79 -17.00
CA GLU A 24 -16.00 -2.36 -16.65
C GLU A 24 -15.21 -2.08 -15.36
N LEU A 25 -14.97 -3.11 -14.54
CA LEU A 25 -14.14 -3.02 -13.34
C LEU A 25 -12.67 -3.43 -13.61
N GLN A 26 -12.29 -3.65 -14.87
CA GLN A 26 -10.97 -4.15 -15.29
C GLN A 26 -10.28 -3.13 -16.20
N TYR A 27 -9.69 -2.11 -15.59
CA TYR A 27 -8.94 -1.09 -16.30
C TYR A 27 -7.84 -0.48 -15.44
N VAL A 28 -6.88 0.13 -16.13
CA VAL A 28 -5.95 1.12 -15.59
C VAL A 28 -6.05 2.32 -16.53
N SER A 29 -6.19 3.51 -15.99
CA SER A 29 -6.22 4.72 -16.80
C SER A 29 -5.63 5.90 -16.04
N ARG A 30 -4.92 6.76 -16.77
CA ARG A 30 -4.53 8.08 -16.26
C ARG A 30 -5.58 9.09 -16.69
N THR A 31 -5.94 9.94 -15.75
CA THR A 31 -6.71 11.15 -16.02
C THR A 31 -5.90 12.36 -15.60
N SER A 32 -6.10 13.48 -16.29
CA SER A 32 -5.58 14.77 -15.86
C SER A 32 -6.75 15.74 -15.71
N SER A 33 -6.82 16.43 -14.58
CA SER A 33 -7.80 17.49 -14.36
C SER A 33 -7.13 18.65 -13.65
N GLY A 34 -7.28 19.86 -14.20
CA GLY A 34 -6.71 21.08 -13.62
C GLY A 34 -5.18 21.07 -13.45
N GLY A 35 -4.44 20.28 -14.24
CA GLY A 35 -2.98 20.17 -14.16
C GLY A 35 -2.44 19.08 -13.23
N ASN A 36 -3.31 18.40 -12.47
CA ASN A 36 -2.93 17.28 -11.61
C ASN A 36 -3.36 15.95 -12.24
N GLY A 37 -2.46 14.97 -12.23
CA GLY A 37 -2.74 13.59 -12.63
C GLY A 37 -3.53 12.82 -11.58
N GLU A 38 -4.23 11.77 -12.01
CA GLU A 38 -4.80 10.74 -11.15
C GLU A 38 -4.76 9.41 -11.88
N LEU A 39 -4.24 8.38 -11.23
CA LEU A 39 -4.31 7.01 -11.72
C LEU A 39 -5.59 6.36 -11.19
N ARG A 40 -6.42 5.88 -12.10
CA ARG A 40 -7.65 5.15 -11.79
C ARG A 40 -7.45 3.69 -12.12
N VAL A 41 -7.75 2.82 -11.16
CA VAL A 41 -7.61 1.38 -11.30
C VAL A 41 -8.94 0.73 -10.93
N GLY A 42 -9.56 0.05 -11.89
CA GLY A 42 -10.75 -0.76 -11.62
C GLY A 42 -10.47 -1.86 -10.59
N ALA A 43 -11.42 -2.11 -9.69
CA ALA A 43 -11.21 -3.02 -8.56
C ALA A 43 -10.92 -4.48 -8.98
N MET A 44 -11.38 -4.88 -10.17
CA MET A 44 -11.16 -6.21 -10.73
C MET A 44 -9.89 -6.29 -11.60
N THR A 45 -9.12 -5.21 -11.72
CA THR A 45 -7.84 -5.22 -12.43
C THR A 45 -6.88 -6.21 -11.79
N ARG A 46 -6.37 -7.15 -12.60
CA ARG A 46 -5.41 -8.17 -12.14
C ARG A 46 -4.11 -7.51 -11.72
N LEU A 47 -3.51 -8.00 -10.64
CA LEU A 47 -2.23 -7.51 -10.15
C LEU A 47 -1.15 -7.60 -11.22
N ARG A 48 -1.13 -8.69 -12.02
CA ARG A 48 -0.19 -8.84 -13.15
C ARG A 48 -0.39 -7.82 -14.26
N HIS A 49 -1.63 -7.41 -14.50
CA HIS A 49 -1.92 -6.38 -15.50
C HIS A 49 -1.45 -5.01 -15.00
N LEU A 50 -1.77 -4.67 -13.75
CA LEU A 50 -1.29 -3.45 -13.09
C LEU A 50 0.25 -3.40 -13.07
N GLU A 51 0.93 -4.49 -12.71
CA GLU A 51 2.40 -4.64 -12.64
C GLU A 51 3.10 -4.24 -13.95
N ARG A 52 2.41 -4.37 -15.09
CA ARG A 52 2.96 -4.12 -16.42
C ARG A 52 2.30 -2.92 -17.11
N SER A 53 1.45 -2.19 -16.41
CA SER A 53 0.72 -1.09 -17.03
C SER A 53 1.67 0.09 -17.30
N PRO A 54 1.76 0.58 -18.55
CA PRO A 54 2.53 1.80 -18.84
C PRO A 54 1.96 3.02 -18.11
N ASP A 55 0.69 2.97 -17.71
CA ASP A 55 0.02 4.01 -16.93
C ASP A 55 0.57 4.14 -15.50
N LEU A 56 1.40 3.21 -15.02
CA LEU A 56 2.09 3.42 -13.73
C LEU A 56 3.23 4.44 -13.80
N GLY A 57 3.90 4.54 -14.97
CA GLY A 57 5.04 5.42 -15.33
C GLY A 57 5.28 6.65 -14.43
N ASP A 58 6.52 7.07 -14.25
CA ASP A 58 7.20 7.78 -13.14
C ASP A 58 6.50 8.22 -11.84
N ARG A 59 5.20 8.54 -11.84
CA ARG A 59 4.46 9.04 -10.67
C ARG A 59 3.97 7.94 -9.72
N TRP A 60 3.68 6.71 -10.18
CA TRP A 60 3.09 5.65 -9.33
C TRP A 60 3.96 4.40 -9.19
N GLN A 61 5.27 4.56 -9.35
CA GLN A 61 6.25 3.48 -9.40
C GLN A 61 6.33 2.67 -8.10
N LEU A 62 5.95 3.27 -6.97
CA LEU A 62 5.85 2.54 -5.72
C LEU A 62 4.90 1.34 -5.82
N VAL A 63 3.83 1.45 -6.64
CA VAL A 63 2.93 0.32 -6.95
C VAL A 63 3.68 -0.76 -7.74
N ALA A 64 4.41 -0.36 -8.79
CA ALA A 64 5.18 -1.29 -9.62
C ALA A 64 6.27 -2.03 -8.81
N GLU A 65 6.92 -1.35 -7.87
CA GLU A 65 7.97 -1.91 -7.01
C GLU A 65 7.41 -2.93 -6.01
N ALA A 66 6.24 -2.66 -5.44
CA ALA A 66 5.63 -3.54 -4.44
C ALA A 66 5.02 -4.80 -5.06
N LEU A 67 4.47 -4.71 -6.28
CA LEU A 67 3.75 -5.81 -6.91
C LEU A 67 4.56 -7.12 -7.05
N PRO A 68 5.85 -7.12 -7.42
CA PRO A 68 6.68 -8.32 -7.43
C PRO A 68 6.80 -9.04 -6.09
N GLN A 69 6.61 -8.35 -4.97
CA GLN A 69 6.62 -8.92 -3.61
C GLN A 69 5.30 -9.63 -3.27
N VAL A 70 4.20 -9.19 -3.89
CA VAL A 70 2.88 -9.79 -3.69
C VAL A 70 2.85 -11.21 -4.26
N ALA A 71 3.05 -12.19 -3.38
CA ALA A 71 2.95 -13.61 -3.68
C ALA A 71 3.77 -14.04 -4.93
N HIS A 72 3.29 -15.07 -5.62
CA HIS A 72 3.88 -15.56 -6.87
C HIS A 72 3.05 -15.17 -8.09
N THR A 73 3.67 -15.21 -9.27
CA THR A 73 3.03 -14.87 -10.55
C THR A 73 1.65 -15.52 -10.77
N PRO A 74 1.41 -16.82 -10.49
CA PRO A 74 0.08 -17.41 -10.68
C PRO A 74 -0.99 -16.77 -9.79
N ILE A 75 -0.62 -16.36 -8.58
CA ILE A 75 -1.52 -15.63 -7.68
C ILE A 75 -1.78 -14.24 -8.25
N ARG A 76 -0.76 -13.52 -8.75
CA ARG A 76 -0.95 -12.19 -9.38
C ARG A 76 -1.75 -12.21 -10.68
N ASN A 77 -1.77 -13.33 -11.39
CA ASN A 77 -2.61 -13.52 -12.58
C ASN A 77 -4.11 -13.62 -12.22
N ARG A 78 -4.45 -13.93 -10.97
CA ARG A 78 -5.84 -14.11 -10.50
C ARG A 78 -6.26 -13.06 -9.49
N GLY A 79 -5.39 -12.69 -8.57
CA GLY A 79 -5.60 -11.62 -7.60
C GLY A 79 -5.88 -10.30 -8.30
N THR A 80 -6.79 -9.51 -7.72
CA THR A 80 -7.17 -8.20 -8.22
C THR A 80 -6.71 -7.12 -7.24
N PHE A 81 -6.49 -5.90 -7.74
CA PHE A 81 -6.06 -4.79 -6.91
C PHE A 81 -7.10 -4.48 -5.83
N GLY A 82 -8.35 -4.28 -6.22
CA GLY A 82 -9.45 -4.02 -5.28
C GLY A 82 -9.70 -5.21 -4.34
N GLY A 83 -9.59 -6.44 -4.82
CA GLY A 83 -9.75 -7.63 -3.97
C GLY A 83 -8.67 -7.74 -2.89
N GLY A 84 -7.43 -7.33 -3.19
CA GLY A 84 -6.36 -7.24 -2.20
C GLY A 84 -6.66 -6.22 -1.10
N LEU A 85 -7.07 -5.01 -1.47
CA LEU A 85 -7.39 -3.94 -0.52
C LEU A 85 -8.66 -4.26 0.30
N ALA A 86 -9.72 -4.75 -0.35
CA ALA A 86 -10.98 -5.12 0.29
C ALA A 86 -10.83 -6.32 1.24
N HIS A 87 -9.85 -7.20 1.00
CA HIS A 87 -9.54 -8.26 1.94
C HIS A 87 -8.90 -7.73 3.22
N ALA A 88 -8.19 -6.60 3.17
CA ALA A 88 -7.62 -5.90 4.32
C ALA A 88 -6.79 -6.80 5.27
N ASP A 89 -5.98 -7.68 4.69
CA ASP A 89 -4.96 -8.37 5.48
C ASP A 89 -3.91 -7.34 5.93
N PRO A 90 -3.59 -7.23 7.25
CA PRO A 90 -2.59 -6.29 7.74
C PRO A 90 -1.20 -6.50 7.14
N ALA A 91 -0.92 -7.71 6.63
CA ALA A 91 0.35 -8.05 6.00
C ALA A 91 0.41 -7.73 4.50
N ALA A 92 -0.71 -7.31 3.89
CA ALA A 92 -0.76 -7.05 2.45
C ALA A 92 0.01 -5.76 2.09
N GLU A 93 0.96 -5.90 1.18
CA GLU A 93 1.87 -4.84 0.72
C GLU A 93 1.10 -3.67 0.11
N LEU A 94 0.10 -4.00 -0.72
CA LEU A 94 -0.68 -3.00 -1.45
C LEU A 94 -1.60 -2.18 -0.54
N CYS A 95 -1.96 -2.70 0.63
CA CYS A 95 -2.68 -1.92 1.63
C CYS A 95 -1.79 -0.79 2.19
N ALA A 96 -0.53 -1.10 2.52
CA ALA A 96 0.44 -0.09 2.94
C ALA A 96 0.77 0.91 1.80
N VAL A 97 0.95 0.42 0.57
CA VAL A 97 1.15 1.29 -0.61
C VAL A 97 -0.03 2.25 -0.81
N SER A 98 -1.28 1.77 -0.65
CA SER A 98 -2.45 2.63 -0.78
C SER A 98 -2.47 3.77 0.25
N LEU A 99 -1.97 3.54 1.47
CA LEU A 99 -1.83 4.58 2.49
C LEU A 99 -0.70 5.56 2.15
N ALA A 100 0.45 5.05 1.71
CA ALA A 100 1.60 5.88 1.33
C ALA A 100 1.29 6.79 0.13
N LEU A 101 0.43 6.34 -0.79
CA LEU A 101 0.06 7.11 -1.99
C LEU A 101 -1.20 7.95 -1.82
N ASP A 102 -1.78 8.03 -0.62
CA ASP A 102 -3.04 8.75 -0.34
C ASP A 102 -4.19 8.29 -1.27
N ALA A 103 -4.32 6.97 -1.45
CA ALA A 103 -5.35 6.41 -2.30
C ALA A 103 -6.76 6.76 -1.81
N THR A 104 -7.70 6.87 -2.74
CA THR A 104 -9.14 6.94 -2.48
C THR A 104 -9.80 5.68 -3.03
N LEU A 105 -10.53 4.97 -2.17
CA LEU A 105 -11.26 3.75 -2.51
C LEU A 105 -12.72 4.10 -2.78
N VAL A 106 -13.19 3.76 -3.98
CA VAL A 106 -14.53 4.10 -4.46
C VAL A 106 -15.43 2.88 -4.33
N ALA A 107 -16.35 2.94 -3.38
CA ALA A 107 -17.37 1.94 -3.15
C ALA A 107 -18.68 2.34 -3.82
N ARG A 108 -19.48 1.35 -4.21
CA ARG A 108 -20.81 1.56 -4.79
C ARG A 108 -21.83 0.67 -4.10
N SER A 109 -22.95 1.27 -3.69
CA SER A 109 -24.17 0.59 -3.30
C SER A 109 -25.28 0.94 -4.29
N GLN A 110 -26.22 0.02 -4.51
CA GLN A 110 -27.40 0.32 -5.31
C GLN A 110 -28.29 1.37 -4.65
N ALA A 111 -28.44 1.33 -3.33
CA ALA A 111 -29.33 2.22 -2.58
C ALA A 111 -28.73 3.60 -2.33
N ARG A 112 -27.41 3.68 -2.09
CA ARG A 112 -26.72 4.92 -1.71
C ARG A 112 -25.85 5.53 -2.81
N GLY A 113 -25.64 4.81 -3.92
CA GLY A 113 -24.79 5.28 -5.01
C GLY A 113 -23.30 5.13 -4.70
N LEU A 114 -22.49 6.06 -5.21
CA LEU A 114 -21.04 6.06 -5.06
C LEU A 114 -20.61 6.72 -3.74
N ARG A 115 -19.62 6.12 -3.08
CA ARG A 115 -18.99 6.64 -1.88
C ARG A 115 -17.48 6.55 -2.04
N GLU A 116 -16.80 7.64 -1.72
CA GLU A 116 -15.34 7.72 -1.74
C GLU A 116 -14.81 7.65 -0.32
N VAL A 117 -13.83 6.77 -0.09
CA VAL A 117 -13.24 6.53 1.22
C VAL A 117 -11.72 6.67 1.11
N PRO A 118 -11.10 7.68 1.76
CA PRO A 118 -9.65 7.77 1.84
C PRO A 118 -9.05 6.50 2.43
N ALA A 119 -7.91 6.03 1.94
CA ALA A 119 -7.27 4.80 2.40
C ALA A 119 -7.00 4.81 3.91
N ARG A 120 -6.63 5.97 4.47
CA ARG A 120 -6.43 6.17 5.92
C ARG A 120 -7.66 5.81 6.78
N ASP A 121 -8.85 5.93 6.19
CA ASP A 121 -10.15 5.69 6.84
C ASP A 121 -10.79 4.36 6.39
N PHE A 122 -10.18 3.66 5.44
CA PHE A 122 -10.72 2.44 4.84
C PHE A 122 -10.45 1.19 5.69
N TYR A 123 -9.27 1.06 6.30
CA TYR A 123 -8.91 -0.14 7.08
C TYR A 123 -9.30 0.01 8.55
N ARG A 124 -10.16 -0.88 9.06
CA ARG A 124 -10.71 -0.84 10.42
C ARG A 124 -10.10 -1.87 11.37
N GLY A 125 -9.44 -2.90 10.83
CA GLY A 125 -8.81 -3.96 11.60
C GLY A 125 -8.41 -5.13 10.70
N PRO A 126 -8.00 -6.27 11.28
CA PRO A 126 -7.61 -7.44 10.50
C PRO A 126 -8.83 -7.96 9.74
N TYR A 127 -8.75 -7.98 8.42
CA TYR A 127 -9.83 -8.40 7.53
C TYR A 127 -11.11 -7.55 7.61
N ALA A 128 -11.00 -6.33 8.18
CA ALA A 128 -12.13 -5.43 8.37
C ALA A 128 -11.89 -4.09 7.67
N THR A 129 -12.84 -3.69 6.84
CA THR A 129 -12.81 -2.42 6.10
C THR A 129 -13.97 -1.53 6.49
N ALA A 130 -14.00 -0.33 5.94
CA ALA A 130 -15.12 0.60 6.03
C ALA A 130 -16.21 0.30 4.99
N LEU A 131 -16.11 -0.77 4.18
CA LEU A 131 -17.18 -1.18 3.27
C LEU A 131 -18.41 -1.61 4.07
N GLU A 132 -19.56 -1.14 3.61
CA GLU A 132 -20.86 -1.56 4.14
C GLU A 132 -21.31 -2.89 3.50
N PRO A 133 -22.21 -3.65 4.14
CA PRO A 133 -22.61 -4.98 3.66
C PRO A 133 -23.17 -5.04 2.22
N ASP A 134 -23.78 -3.96 1.74
CA ASP A 134 -24.37 -3.81 0.40
C ASP A 134 -23.47 -3.02 -0.59
N GLU A 135 -22.21 -2.78 -0.23
CA GLU A 135 -21.25 -2.08 -1.08
C GLU A 135 -20.28 -3.03 -1.80
N VAL A 136 -19.93 -2.62 -3.02
CA VAL A 136 -18.85 -3.23 -3.81
C VAL A 136 -17.77 -2.17 -4.03
N LEU A 137 -16.52 -2.49 -3.74
CA LEU A 137 -15.38 -1.67 -4.17
C LEU A 137 -15.27 -1.75 -5.69
N THR A 138 -15.42 -0.61 -6.38
CA THR A 138 -15.44 -0.56 -7.85
C THR A 138 -14.16 0.02 -8.45
N GLU A 139 -13.51 0.97 -7.76
CA GLU A 139 -12.33 1.67 -8.28
C GLU A 139 -11.41 2.08 -7.12
N VAL A 140 -10.11 2.15 -7.41
CA VAL A 140 -9.09 2.74 -6.54
C VAL A 140 -8.44 3.87 -7.32
N ARG A 141 -8.43 5.07 -6.72
CA ARG A 141 -7.82 6.27 -7.28
C ARG A 141 -6.56 6.60 -6.52
N LEU A 142 -5.46 6.78 -7.23
CA LEU A 142 -4.19 7.26 -6.69
C LEU A 142 -3.99 8.69 -7.20
N PRO A 143 -3.94 9.71 -6.32
CA PRO A 143 -3.69 11.08 -6.74
C PRO A 143 -2.29 11.18 -7.37
N ASP A 144 -2.03 12.29 -8.07
CA ASP A 144 -0.69 12.61 -8.54
C ASP A 144 0.30 12.59 -7.37
N GLN A 145 1.52 12.17 -7.67
CA GLN A 145 2.60 12.17 -6.69
C GLN A 145 3.56 13.33 -7.00
N PRO A 146 4.26 13.86 -5.99
CA PRO A 146 5.15 15.00 -6.20
C PRO A 146 6.15 14.73 -7.31
N GLU A 147 6.38 15.72 -8.15
CA GLU A 147 7.37 15.61 -9.23
C GLU A 147 8.77 15.38 -8.65
N GLY A 148 9.51 14.45 -9.24
CA GLY A 148 10.84 14.05 -8.76
C GLY A 148 10.82 13.30 -7.42
N ALA A 149 9.64 12.88 -6.92
CA ALA A 149 9.59 12.05 -5.72
C ALA A 149 10.28 10.71 -5.96
N GLY A 150 11.20 10.37 -5.07
CA GLY A 150 11.74 9.04 -4.96
C GLY A 150 10.82 8.13 -4.16
N TRP A 151 10.97 6.83 -4.37
CA TRP A 151 10.09 5.81 -3.81
C TRP A 151 10.87 4.54 -3.48
N ALA A 152 10.40 3.78 -2.51
CA ALA A 152 10.92 2.46 -2.21
C ALA A 152 9.87 1.60 -1.52
N PHE A 153 9.79 0.32 -1.92
CA PHE A 153 9.11 -0.69 -1.13
C PHE A 153 10.16 -1.72 -0.69
N SER A 154 10.21 -2.01 0.60
CA SER A 154 11.13 -3.00 1.15
C SER A 154 10.43 -3.88 2.15
N GLU A 155 10.69 -5.18 2.10
CA GLU A 155 10.14 -6.13 3.04
C GLU A 155 11.16 -7.18 3.47
N VAL A 156 10.90 -7.77 4.63
CA VAL A 156 11.51 -9.03 5.05
C VAL A 156 10.39 -10.05 5.18
N ALA A 157 10.51 -11.13 4.43
CA ALA A 157 9.67 -12.31 4.52
C ALA A 157 10.57 -13.54 4.73
N ARG A 158 10.04 -14.62 5.28
CA ARG A 158 10.81 -15.87 5.47
C ARG A 158 11.27 -16.48 4.14
N ARG A 159 10.43 -16.33 3.12
CA ARG A 159 10.62 -16.81 1.76
C ARG A 159 9.99 -15.82 0.82
N ARG A 160 10.53 -15.71 -0.39
CA ARG A 160 9.96 -14.82 -1.40
C ARG A 160 8.52 -15.20 -1.70
N GLY A 161 7.60 -14.23 -1.66
CA GLY A 161 6.17 -14.44 -1.92
C GLY A 161 5.35 -14.94 -0.71
N ASP A 162 5.98 -15.15 0.46
CA ASP A 162 5.25 -15.21 1.72
C ASP A 162 4.82 -13.80 2.13
N PHE A 163 3.82 -13.69 3.00
CA PHE A 163 3.51 -12.42 3.66
C PHE A 163 4.72 -11.84 4.39
N ALA A 164 4.89 -10.52 4.29
CA ALA A 164 5.93 -9.78 4.97
C ALA A 164 5.87 -10.00 6.49
N LEU A 165 7.01 -10.27 7.13
CA LEU A 165 7.16 -10.09 8.57
C LEU A 165 7.15 -8.60 8.92
N VAL A 166 7.78 -7.81 8.07
CA VAL A 166 7.79 -6.35 8.10
C VAL A 166 7.87 -5.86 6.66
N GLY A 167 6.97 -4.98 6.26
CA GLY A 167 7.03 -4.26 4.98
C GLY A 167 6.98 -2.75 5.22
N VAL A 168 7.72 -1.97 4.44
CA VAL A 168 7.71 -0.50 4.46
C VAL A 168 7.59 0.04 3.03
N ALA A 169 6.60 0.91 2.83
CA ALA A 169 6.39 1.70 1.63
C ALA A 169 6.80 3.14 1.93
N VAL A 170 7.72 3.68 1.14
CA VAL A 170 8.27 5.03 1.28
C VAL A 170 8.05 5.80 -0.01
N LEU A 171 7.58 7.04 0.14
CA LEU A 171 7.67 8.09 -0.87
C LEU A 171 8.40 9.28 -0.25
N LEU A 172 9.33 9.89 -1.00
CA LEU A 172 10.20 10.96 -0.51
C LEU A 172 10.42 12.00 -1.62
N ALA A 173 9.96 13.22 -1.40
CA ALA A 173 10.21 14.36 -2.28
C ALA A 173 11.15 15.37 -1.60
N LEU A 174 12.16 15.81 -2.35
CA LEU A 174 13.08 16.85 -1.89
C LEU A 174 12.49 18.22 -2.20
N GLY A 175 12.60 19.13 -1.25
CA GLY A 175 12.35 20.55 -1.44
C GLY A 175 13.65 21.34 -1.72
N PRO A 176 13.56 22.67 -1.69
CA PRO A 176 14.71 23.55 -1.90
C PRO A 176 15.88 23.22 -0.94
N GLY A 177 17.11 23.31 -1.46
CA GLY A 177 18.32 23.07 -0.66
C GLY A 177 18.56 21.61 -0.25
N GLY A 178 17.86 20.65 -0.86
CA GLY A 178 18.01 19.22 -0.54
C GLY A 178 17.38 18.80 0.78
N MET A 179 16.49 19.64 1.32
CA MET A 179 15.68 19.35 2.50
C MET A 179 14.54 18.43 2.11
N VAL A 180 14.03 17.62 3.04
CA VAL A 180 12.83 16.82 2.80
C VAL A 180 11.61 17.76 2.76
N GLY A 181 11.00 17.87 1.58
CA GLY A 181 9.78 18.62 1.36
C GLY A 181 8.55 17.80 1.74
N GLU A 182 8.53 16.54 1.33
CA GLU A 182 7.48 15.59 1.67
C GLU A 182 8.06 14.19 1.89
N ALA A 183 7.55 13.48 2.89
CA ALA A 183 7.83 12.07 3.10
C ALA A 183 6.54 11.37 3.49
N ARG A 184 6.33 10.16 2.99
CA ARG A 184 5.21 9.30 3.33
C ARG A 184 5.72 7.91 3.65
N LEU A 185 5.41 7.40 4.84
CA LEU A 185 5.91 6.11 5.32
C LEU A 185 4.74 5.26 5.80
N ALA A 186 4.48 4.14 5.13
CA ALA A 186 3.44 3.20 5.52
C ALA A 186 3.98 1.78 5.68
N TYR A 187 3.41 1.03 6.60
CA TYR A 187 3.92 -0.26 7.04
C TYR A 187 2.88 -1.37 6.89
N ALA A 188 3.36 -2.53 6.44
CA ALA A 188 2.64 -3.80 6.45
C ALA A 188 3.16 -4.67 7.61
N SER A 189 2.28 -5.46 8.22
CA SER A 189 2.57 -6.39 9.34
C SER A 189 3.07 -5.72 10.64
N MET A 190 2.91 -4.40 10.78
CA MET A 190 3.41 -3.65 11.95
C MET A 190 2.29 -3.09 12.85
N GLY A 191 1.12 -3.74 12.80
CA GLY A 191 -0.06 -3.41 13.58
C GLY A 191 -1.24 -4.31 13.19
N PRO A 192 -2.40 -4.16 13.85
CA PRO A 192 -3.62 -4.90 13.53
C PRO A 192 -4.25 -4.50 12.18
N ARG A 193 -3.72 -3.46 11.54
CA ARG A 193 -4.09 -2.94 10.21
C ARG A 193 -2.85 -2.28 9.59
N PRO A 194 -2.79 -2.09 8.26
CA PRO A 194 -1.75 -1.26 7.66
C PRO A 194 -1.76 0.13 8.30
N LEU A 195 -0.58 0.71 8.53
CA LEU A 195 -0.43 1.98 9.25
C LEU A 195 0.52 2.91 8.51
N ARG A 196 0.15 4.19 8.45
CA ARG A 196 1.03 5.29 8.02
C ARG A 196 1.61 5.98 9.25
N ALA A 197 2.93 6.09 9.33
CA ALA A 197 3.66 6.62 10.48
C ALA A 197 3.84 8.15 10.35
N TYR A 198 2.81 8.90 10.73
CA TYR A 198 2.80 10.35 10.60
C TYR A 198 3.83 11.04 11.50
N GLY A 199 4.22 10.42 12.62
CA GLY A 199 5.33 10.87 13.46
C GLY A 199 6.67 10.83 12.73
N ALA A 200 6.92 9.78 11.95
CA ALA A 200 8.11 9.70 11.09
C ALA A 200 8.11 10.79 10.00
N GLU A 201 6.96 11.05 9.38
CA GLU A 201 6.81 12.12 8.38
C GLU A 201 7.11 13.49 8.98
N ARG A 202 6.57 13.78 10.17
CA ARG A 202 6.86 15.02 10.91
C ARG A 202 8.33 15.13 11.30
N ALA A 203 8.97 14.02 11.68
CA ALA A 203 10.38 14.00 12.03
C ALA A 203 11.29 14.30 10.83
N LEU A 204 10.85 13.98 9.60
CA LEU A 204 11.59 14.29 8.37
C LEU A 204 11.28 15.67 7.81
N ALA A 205 10.09 16.20 8.05
CA ALA A 205 9.66 17.46 7.47
C ALA A 205 10.67 18.59 7.73
N ARG A 206 11.16 19.21 6.65
CA ARG A 206 12.16 20.29 6.69
C ARG A 206 13.48 19.90 7.37
N GLN A 207 13.82 18.60 7.39
CA GLN A 207 15.15 18.11 7.77
C GLN A 207 16.01 17.84 6.53
N PRO A 208 17.34 17.86 6.63
CA PRO A 208 18.19 17.44 5.54
C PRO A 208 18.03 15.93 5.30
N ALA A 209 17.98 15.49 4.04
CA ALA A 209 17.86 14.07 3.70
C ALA A 209 19.19 13.33 3.93
N THR A 210 19.43 12.89 5.17
CA THR A 210 20.67 12.26 5.64
C THR A 210 20.38 11.02 6.47
N GLU A 211 21.40 10.17 6.65
CA GLU A 211 21.31 9.00 7.54
C GLU A 211 20.90 9.35 8.97
N ALA A 212 21.33 10.51 9.49
CA ALA A 212 20.94 10.96 10.82
C ALA A 212 19.43 11.25 10.89
N SER A 213 18.89 11.97 9.91
CA SER A 213 17.45 12.25 9.82
C SER A 213 16.63 10.97 9.60
N PHE A 214 17.14 10.03 8.80
CA PHE A 214 16.47 8.76 8.55
C PHE A 214 16.42 7.87 9.79
N ARG A 215 17.49 7.84 10.60
CA ARG A 215 17.48 7.18 11.91
C ARG A 215 16.46 7.81 12.86
N ALA A 216 16.41 9.13 12.93
CA ALA A 216 15.42 9.82 13.77
C ALA A 216 13.97 9.52 13.33
N ALA A 217 13.73 9.48 12.02
CA ALA A 217 12.44 9.11 11.45
C ALA A 217 12.06 7.65 11.74
N ALA A 218 13.03 6.73 11.66
CA ALA A 218 12.82 5.34 12.03
C ALA A 218 12.43 5.21 13.50
N GLU A 219 13.12 5.87 14.44
CA GLU A 219 12.73 5.86 15.85
C GLU A 219 11.33 6.45 16.08
N ALA A 220 10.98 7.53 15.38
CA ALA A 220 9.64 8.11 15.44
C ALA A 220 8.57 7.14 14.92
N ALA A 221 8.84 6.43 13.81
CA ALA A 221 7.94 5.40 13.30
C ALA A 221 7.68 4.31 14.33
N LEU A 222 8.72 3.81 15.00
CA LEU A 222 8.59 2.72 15.98
C LEU A 222 7.65 3.05 17.15
N GLN A 223 7.43 4.33 17.47
CA GLN A 223 6.47 4.74 18.51
C GLN A 223 5.01 4.57 18.08
N GLU A 224 4.74 4.46 16.78
CA GLU A 224 3.40 4.30 16.21
C GLU A 224 3.10 2.85 15.82
N LEU A 225 4.12 1.97 15.80
CA LEU A 225 3.99 0.59 15.36
C LEU A 225 3.67 -0.34 16.54
N GLU A 226 2.72 -1.24 16.33
CA GLU A 226 2.23 -2.18 17.33
C GLU A 226 2.26 -3.62 16.81
N PRO A 227 3.41 -4.15 16.36
CA PRO A 227 3.48 -5.53 15.91
C PRO A 227 3.21 -6.51 17.06
N GLY A 228 2.48 -7.57 16.76
CA GLY A 228 2.29 -8.70 17.66
C GLY A 228 3.44 -9.71 17.62
N ASP A 229 3.33 -10.72 18.47
CA ASP A 229 4.16 -11.93 18.44
C ASP A 229 3.41 -13.05 17.72
N ASP A 230 4.12 -13.83 16.89
CA ASP A 230 3.57 -15.05 16.30
C ASP A 230 4.66 -16.12 16.13
N LEU A 231 4.28 -17.24 15.50
CA LEU A 231 5.19 -18.36 15.21
C LEU A 231 6.34 -17.99 14.26
N GLN A 232 6.27 -16.84 13.58
CA GLN A 232 7.24 -16.43 12.58
C GLN A 232 8.28 -15.47 13.14
N ALA A 233 7.85 -14.53 13.98
CA ALA A 233 8.72 -13.54 14.59
C ALA A 233 8.07 -12.88 15.80
N GLY A 234 8.87 -12.64 16.83
CA GLY A 234 8.47 -11.84 17.97
C GLY A 234 8.50 -10.33 17.71
N ARG A 235 7.78 -9.58 18.53
CA ARG A 235 7.66 -8.11 18.51
C ARG A 235 9.01 -7.42 18.50
N ALA A 236 9.95 -7.84 19.34
CA ALA A 236 11.28 -7.24 19.43
C ALA A 236 12.06 -7.37 18.10
N TYR A 237 11.97 -8.52 17.44
CA TYR A 237 12.58 -8.74 16.14
C TYR A 237 11.93 -7.85 15.07
N ARG A 238 10.59 -7.79 15.04
CA ARG A 238 9.84 -6.96 14.07
C ARG A 238 10.19 -5.48 14.20
N LEU A 239 10.26 -4.95 15.43
CA LEU A 239 10.67 -3.56 15.67
C LEU A 239 12.12 -3.31 15.23
N HIS A 240 13.04 -4.24 15.50
CA HIS A 240 14.42 -4.13 15.02
C HIS A 240 14.49 -4.11 13.49
N VAL A 241 13.79 -5.01 12.81
CA VAL A 241 13.74 -5.07 11.35
C VAL A 241 13.08 -3.81 10.76
N ALA A 242 11.99 -3.32 11.36
CA ALA A 242 11.31 -2.10 10.91
C ALA A 242 12.21 -0.88 10.95
N ARG A 243 13.04 -0.73 11.99
CA ARG A 243 14.07 0.31 12.05
C ARG A 243 15.00 0.25 10.85
N VAL A 244 15.63 -0.89 10.65
CA VAL A 244 16.63 -1.11 9.59
C VAL A 244 16.02 -0.95 8.19
N LEU A 245 14.83 -1.49 7.96
CA LEU A 245 14.14 -1.36 6.68
C LEU A 245 13.74 0.08 6.39
N THR A 246 13.28 0.83 7.41
CA THR A 246 12.91 2.24 7.26
C THR A 246 14.11 3.06 6.78
N GLU A 247 15.26 2.92 7.41
CA GLU A 247 16.49 3.63 7.04
C GLU A 247 16.93 3.28 5.61
N ARG A 248 16.92 1.99 5.25
CA ARG A 248 17.29 1.52 3.91
C ARG A 248 16.34 2.01 2.82
N ALA A 249 15.03 1.93 3.07
CA ALA A 249 14.01 2.37 2.14
C ALA A 249 14.06 3.88 1.92
N LEU A 250 14.29 4.68 2.97
CA LEU A 250 14.52 6.12 2.86
C LEU A 250 15.78 6.44 2.05
N GLY A 251 16.88 5.72 2.28
CA GLY A 251 18.11 5.86 1.49
C GLY A 251 17.90 5.54 0.00
N GLN A 252 17.18 4.46 -0.30
CA GLN A 252 16.85 4.08 -1.69
C GLN A 252 15.92 5.10 -2.35
N ALA A 253 14.90 5.57 -1.62
CA ALA A 253 14.01 6.62 -2.10
C ALA A 253 14.80 7.92 -2.37
N LEU A 254 15.73 8.31 -1.49
CA LEU A 254 16.60 9.47 -1.71
C LEU A 254 17.44 9.35 -2.99
N THR A 255 18.04 8.19 -3.24
CA THR A 255 18.81 7.95 -4.48
C THR A 255 17.92 8.16 -5.71
N ARG A 256 16.70 7.61 -5.71
CA ARG A 256 15.73 7.77 -6.81
C ARG A 256 15.25 9.22 -6.97
N ALA A 257 15.01 9.93 -5.88
CA ALA A 257 14.62 11.34 -5.90
C ALA A 257 15.71 12.23 -6.53
N ARG A 258 16.99 11.88 -6.36
CA ARG A 258 18.13 12.60 -6.95
C ARG A 258 18.45 12.23 -8.40
N SER A 259 17.92 11.10 -8.89
CA SER A 259 18.12 10.63 -10.26
C SER A 259 16.96 10.98 -11.19
N SER A 260 15.91 11.61 -10.67
CA SER A 260 14.72 12.03 -11.41
C SER A 260 14.87 13.44 -11.96
#